data_AF-A0A0D6R2Y8-F1
#
_entry.id   AF-A0A0D6R2Y8-F1
#
_cell.length_a   1.000
_cell.length_b   1.000
_cell.length_c   1.000
_cell.angle_alpha   90.00
_cell.angle_beta   90.00
_cell.angle_gamma   90.00
#
_symmetry.space_group_name_H-M   'P 1'
#
loop_
_entity.id
_entity.type
_entity.pdbx_description
1 polymer ?
#
loop_
_entity_poly.entity_id
_entity_poly.type
_entity_poly.pdbx_seq_one_letter_code
_entity_poly.pdbx_strand_id
1 'polypeptide(L)'
;MAESGRRGIPAASFVEDVHTFLTSTGSDATSALNTLQERLQQYKLVEMKLLAQQRDLQAKIPDIKKCLETVETLQAKQHTDEAIDLLKKNLENATSSLGAIVEDLQFLRDQVTITQVTIARVYNWDVQQRRKQRQPAKDV
;
A
#
# COMPACT_ATOMS: atom_id res chain seq x y z
N MET A 1 10.19 -6.12 15.32
CA MET A 1 8.86 -6.75 15.19
C MET A 1 8.43 -6.51 13.74
N ALA A 2 8.42 -7.54 12.89
CA ALA A 2 7.94 -7.39 11.52
C ALA A 2 6.43 -7.15 11.59
N GLU A 3 5.95 -6.03 11.06
CA GLU A 3 4.51 -5.76 10.96
C GLU A 3 3.87 -6.87 10.10
N SER A 4 3.17 -7.78 10.77
CA SER A 4 2.37 -8.82 10.13
C SER A 4 1.40 -8.15 9.16
N GLY A 5 1.45 -8.57 7.89
CA GLY A 5 0.85 -7.88 6.74
C GLY A 5 -0.58 -7.34 6.91
N ARG A 6 -0.91 -6.32 6.12
CA ARG A 6 -2.19 -5.58 6.17
C ARG A 6 -3.06 -5.96 4.98
N ARG A 7 -4.34 -6.34 5.18
CA ARG A 7 -5.27 -6.81 4.12
C ARG A 7 -4.75 -7.97 3.24
N GLY A 8 -3.98 -8.90 3.83
CA GLY A 8 -3.35 -10.00 3.07
C GLY A 8 -2.16 -9.56 2.20
N ILE A 9 -1.71 -8.31 2.34
CA ILE A 9 -0.54 -7.76 1.66
C ILE A 9 0.68 -8.03 2.56
N PRO A 10 1.64 -8.85 2.12
CA PRO A 10 2.83 -9.12 2.92
C PRO A 10 3.69 -7.87 3.04
N ALA A 11 4.25 -7.63 4.22
CA ALA A 11 5.21 -6.56 4.44
C ALA A 11 6.51 -6.83 3.68
N ALA A 12 7.05 -5.78 3.06
CA ALA A 12 8.35 -5.78 2.45
C ALA A 12 9.43 -5.81 3.54
N SER A 13 10.44 -6.64 3.35
CA SER A 13 11.60 -6.70 4.22
C SER A 13 12.68 -5.76 3.69
N PHE A 14 13.21 -4.91 4.56
CA PHE A 14 14.36 -4.09 4.23
C PHE A 14 15.62 -4.95 4.13
N VAL A 15 16.35 -4.83 3.03
CA VAL A 15 17.58 -5.61 2.80
C VAL A 15 18.80 -4.72 3.03
N GLU A 16 19.47 -4.92 4.16
CA GLU A 16 20.76 -4.27 4.48
C GLU A 16 21.92 -4.91 3.74
N ASP A 17 22.08 -6.23 3.91
CA ASP A 17 23.12 -7.01 3.26
C ASP A 17 22.53 -7.87 2.13
N VAL A 18 22.84 -7.49 0.89
CA VAL A 18 22.33 -8.15 -0.31
C VAL A 18 22.84 -9.59 -0.42
N HIS A 19 24.08 -9.87 -0.02
CA HIS A 19 24.66 -11.21 -0.14
C HIS A 19 23.94 -12.22 0.77
N THR A 20 23.68 -11.83 2.00
CA THR A 20 22.93 -12.60 3.00
C THR A 20 21.50 -12.80 2.54
N PHE A 21 20.87 -11.77 1.99
CA PHE A 21 19.53 -11.88 1.42
C PHE A 21 19.47 -12.89 0.26
N LEU A 22 20.37 -12.81 -0.72
CA LEU A 22 20.42 -13.74 -1.85
C LEU A 22 20.71 -15.18 -1.41
N THR A 23 21.60 -15.35 -0.43
CA THR A 23 21.92 -16.67 0.12
C THR A 23 20.74 -17.27 0.90
N SER A 24 20.07 -16.47 1.72
CA SER A 24 18.90 -16.91 2.50
C SER A 24 17.71 -17.29 1.62
N THR A 25 17.59 -16.65 0.46
CA THR A 25 16.54 -16.91 -0.54
C THR A 25 16.96 -17.96 -1.58
N GLY A 26 18.21 -18.42 -1.55
CA GLY A 26 18.77 -19.35 -2.54
C GLY A 26 18.68 -18.84 -3.99
N SER A 27 18.61 -17.52 -4.19
CA SER A 27 18.31 -16.89 -5.49
C SER A 27 19.50 -16.10 -6.00
N ASP A 28 19.71 -16.09 -7.32
CA ASP A 28 20.64 -15.16 -7.95
C ASP A 28 20.04 -13.74 -8.03
N ALA A 29 20.88 -12.74 -8.32
CA ALA A 29 20.44 -11.34 -8.35
C ALA A 29 19.35 -11.07 -9.40
N THR A 30 19.37 -11.74 -10.54
CA THR A 30 18.36 -11.56 -11.60
C THR A 30 17.02 -12.12 -11.15
N SER A 31 17.02 -13.34 -10.61
CA SER A 31 15.84 -13.98 -10.06
C SER A 31 15.23 -13.17 -8.93
N ALA A 32 16.05 -12.68 -7.99
CA ALA A 32 15.61 -11.82 -6.91
C ALA A 32 15.02 -10.48 -7.40
N LEU A 33 15.63 -9.84 -8.41
CA LEU A 33 15.10 -8.62 -9.01
C LEU A 33 13.73 -8.84 -9.65
N ASN A 34 13.52 -9.95 -10.35
CA ASN A 34 12.23 -10.29 -10.95
C ASN A 34 11.14 -10.45 -9.87
N THR A 35 11.42 -11.22 -8.81
CA THR A 35 10.49 -11.40 -7.69
C THR A 35 10.14 -10.07 -7.00
N LEU A 36 11.13 -9.20 -6.78
CA LEU A 36 10.90 -7.89 -6.19
C LEU A 36 10.08 -6.97 -7.10
N GLN A 37 10.28 -7.04 -8.42
CA GLN A 37 9.48 -6.29 -9.40
C GLN A 37 8.03 -6.76 -9.43
N GLU A 38 7.79 -8.08 -9.40
CA GLU A 38 6.44 -8.65 -9.29
C GLU A 38 5.75 -8.18 -8.00
N ARG A 39 6.47 -8.20 -6.86
CA ARG A 39 5.96 -7.69 -5.59
C ARG A 39 5.60 -6.21 -5.67
N LEU A 40 6.46 -5.39 -6.28
CA LEU A 40 6.21 -3.97 -6.49
C LEU A 40 4.95 -3.74 -7.35
N GLN A 41 4.73 -4.55 -8.39
CA GLN A 41 3.52 -4.50 -9.21
C GLN A 41 2.27 -4.86 -8.41
N GLN A 42 2.35 -5.88 -7.54
CA GLN A 42 1.25 -6.25 -6.64
C GLN A 42 0.85 -5.09 -5.73
N TYR A 43 1.82 -4.42 -5.09
CA TYR A 43 1.54 -3.26 -4.23
C TYR A 43 0.85 -2.13 -4.99
N LYS A 44 1.37 -1.78 -6.19
CA LYS A 44 0.76 -0.74 -7.03
C LYS A 44 -0.67 -1.06 -7.45
N LEU A 45 -0.97 -2.33 -7.74
CA LEU A 45 -2.32 -2.75 -8.11
C LEU A 45 -3.30 -2.58 -6.94
N VAL A 46 -2.88 -2.93 -5.72
CA VAL A 46 -3.73 -2.72 -4.54
C VAL A 46 -3.86 -1.23 -4.21
N GLU A 47 -2.78 -0.46 -4.31
CA GLU A 47 -2.80 0.99 -4.11
C GLU A 47 -3.80 1.67 -5.07
N MET A 48 -3.76 1.30 -6.36
CA MET A 48 -4.71 1.81 -7.36
C MET A 48 -6.17 1.51 -6.99
N LYS A 49 -6.46 0.29 -6.52
CA LYS A 49 -7.81 -0.09 -6.07
C LYS A 49 -8.26 0.72 -4.85
N LEU A 50 -7.38 0.88 -3.86
CA LEU A 50 -7.69 1.64 -2.64
C LEU A 50 -7.85 3.14 -2.92
N LEU A 51 -7.06 3.73 -3.82
CA LEU A 51 -7.21 5.11 -4.25
C LEU A 51 -8.54 5.34 -4.97
N ALA A 52 -9.02 4.37 -5.77
CA ALA A 52 -10.35 4.46 -6.38
C ALA A 52 -11.46 4.45 -5.31
N GLN A 53 -11.40 3.49 -4.37
CA GLN A 53 -12.35 3.41 -3.26
C GLN A 53 -12.33 4.68 -2.37
N GLN A 54 -11.14 5.25 -2.14
CA GLN A 54 -10.99 6.50 -1.41
C GLN A 54 -11.74 7.65 -2.09
N ARG A 55 -11.56 7.81 -3.42
CA ARG A 55 -12.25 8.84 -4.21
C ARG A 55 -13.77 8.67 -4.16
N ASP A 56 -14.24 7.44 -4.32
CA ASP A 56 -15.68 7.14 -4.29
C ASP A 56 -16.31 7.49 -2.94
N LEU A 57 -15.64 7.16 -1.84
CA LEU A 57 -16.12 7.52 -0.50
C LEU A 57 -16.04 9.02 -0.25
N GLN A 58 -14.96 9.68 -0.66
CA GLN A 58 -14.81 11.13 -0.56
C GLN A 58 -15.90 11.88 -1.34
N ALA A 59 -16.34 11.34 -2.48
CA ALA A 59 -17.44 11.89 -3.25
C ALA A 59 -18.82 11.64 -2.59
N LYS A 60 -19.05 10.47 -1.99
CA LYS A 60 -20.34 10.11 -1.36
C LYS A 60 -20.58 10.79 -0.01
N ILE A 61 -19.55 10.98 0.79
CA ILE A 61 -19.67 11.58 2.13
C ILE A 61 -20.38 12.95 2.13
N PRO A 62 -20.04 13.92 1.26
CA PRO A 62 -20.76 15.21 1.23
C PRO A 62 -22.23 15.05 0.84
N ASP A 63 -22.56 14.14 -0.08
CA ASP A 63 -23.94 13.87 -0.46
C ASP A 63 -24.75 13.30 0.72
N ILE A 64 -24.17 12.34 1.46
CA ILE A 64 -24.80 11.77 2.66
C ILE A 64 -25.01 12.86 3.73
N LYS A 65 -24.02 13.74 3.95
CA LYS A 65 -24.13 14.86 4.88
C LYS A 65 -25.24 15.83 4.49
N LYS A 66 -25.33 16.17 3.20
CA LYS A 66 -26.36 17.08 2.69
C LYS A 66 -27.76 16.46 2.79
N CYS A 67 -27.90 15.17 2.48
CA CYS A 67 -29.14 14.44 2.69
C CYS A 67 -29.56 14.47 4.16
N LEU A 68 -28.62 14.20 5.09
CA LEU A 68 -28.87 14.26 6.52
C LEU A 68 -29.38 15.64 6.95
N GLU A 69 -28.72 16.72 6.53
CA GLU A 69 -29.12 18.10 6.81
C GLU A 69 -30.54 18.40 6.29
N THR A 70 -30.84 18.01 5.04
CA THR A 70 -32.19 18.21 4.48
C THR A 70 -33.25 17.44 5.26
N VAL A 71 -32.98 16.20 5.66
CA VAL A 71 -33.93 15.38 6.43
C VAL A 71 -34.12 15.96 7.83
N GLU A 72 -33.05 16.40 8.50
CA GLU A 72 -33.11 17.08 9.81
C GLU A 72 -33.96 18.36 9.75
N THR A 73 -33.82 19.18 8.69
CA THR A 73 -34.67 20.38 8.52
C THR A 73 -36.14 20.05 8.22
N LEU A 74 -36.41 18.93 7.55
CA LEU A 74 -37.76 18.44 7.28
C LEU A 74 -38.38 17.74 8.49
N GLN A 75 -37.56 17.18 9.39
CA GLN A 75 -37.98 16.48 10.61
C GLN A 75 -38.78 17.35 11.58
N ALA A 76 -38.57 18.67 11.53
CA ALA A 76 -39.43 19.64 12.21
C ALA A 76 -40.91 19.56 11.78
N LYS A 77 -41.26 18.74 10.77
CA LYS A 77 -42.60 18.67 10.16
C LYS A 77 -43.28 17.28 10.17
N GLN A 78 -42.62 16.15 10.51
CA GLN A 78 -43.25 14.80 10.68
C GLN A 78 -42.25 13.68 11.06
N HIS A 79 -42.68 12.64 11.80
CA HIS A 79 -41.92 11.47 12.27
C HIS A 79 -40.90 10.90 11.26
N THR A 80 -39.61 11.27 11.37
CA THR A 80 -38.52 10.85 10.47
C THR A 80 -37.26 10.36 11.21
N ASP A 81 -37.39 9.95 12.47
CA ASP A 81 -36.26 9.55 13.34
C ASP A 81 -35.45 8.36 12.77
N GLU A 82 -36.12 7.34 12.25
CA GLU A 82 -35.45 6.14 11.69
C GLU A 82 -34.58 6.45 10.46
N ALA A 83 -35.01 7.38 9.61
CA ALA A 83 -34.27 7.77 8.41
C ALA A 83 -32.99 8.52 8.76
N ILE A 84 -33.04 9.35 9.80
CA ILE A 84 -31.88 10.10 10.31
C ILE A 84 -30.88 9.15 10.94
N ASP A 85 -31.33 8.21 11.78
CA ASP A 85 -30.45 7.23 12.41
C ASP A 85 -29.74 6.37 11.36
N LEU A 86 -30.45 5.95 10.31
CA LEU A 86 -29.86 5.23 9.19
C LEU A 86 -28.81 6.07 8.45
N LEU A 87 -29.11 7.34 8.15
CA LEU A 87 -28.18 8.25 7.47
C LEU A 87 -26.93 8.55 8.31
N LYS A 88 -27.10 8.75 9.63
CA LYS A 88 -25.98 8.93 10.58
C LYS A 88 -25.08 7.69 10.61
N LYS A 89 -25.68 6.50 10.70
CA LYS A 89 -24.94 5.23 10.67
C LYS A 89 -24.21 5.02 9.34
N ASN A 90 -24.83 5.35 8.22
CA ASN A 90 -24.19 5.27 6.91
C ASN A 90 -23.02 6.25 6.79
N LEU A 91 -23.18 7.47 7.31
CA LEU A 91 -22.11 8.48 7.33
C LEU A 91 -20.93 8.03 8.20
N GLU A 92 -21.20 7.50 9.39
CA GLU A 92 -20.19 6.94 10.29
C GLU A 92 -19.43 5.80 9.61
N ASN A 93 -20.14 4.83 9.03
CA ASN A 93 -19.54 3.71 8.31
C ASN A 93 -18.66 4.17 7.15
N ALA A 94 -19.13 5.13 6.34
CA ALA A 94 -18.36 5.68 5.22
C ALA A 94 -17.10 6.42 5.69
N THR A 95 -17.21 7.19 6.77
CA THR A 95 -16.09 7.95 7.35
C THR A 95 -15.04 7.01 7.96
N SER A 96 -15.48 6.01 8.72
CA SER A 96 -14.60 4.97 9.30
C SER A 96 -13.91 4.14 8.22
N SER A 97 -14.65 3.76 7.17
CA SER A 97 -14.08 3.03 6.02
C SER A 97 -13.03 3.87 5.29
N LEU A 98 -13.29 5.17 5.11
CA LEU A 98 -12.33 6.10 4.51
C LEU A 98 -11.05 6.20 5.36
N GLY A 99 -11.18 6.31 6.68
CA GLY A 99 -10.04 6.32 7.62
C GLY A 99 -9.17 5.07 7.48
N ALA A 100 -9.79 3.89 7.50
CA ALA A 100 -9.08 2.62 7.32
C ALA A 100 -8.32 2.56 5.97
N ILE A 101 -8.98 2.97 4.87
CA ILE A 101 -8.35 3.03 3.55
C ILE A 101 -7.14 3.98 3.52
N VAL A 102 -7.23 5.14 4.19
CA VAL A 102 -6.12 6.09 4.28
C VAL A 102 -4.91 5.47 4.97
N GLU A 103 -5.12 4.76 6.08
CA GLU A 103 -4.03 4.05 6.75
C GLU A 103 -3.43 2.93 5.89
N ASP A 104 -4.28 2.19 5.15
CA ASP A 104 -3.83 1.12 4.27
C ASP A 104 -2.99 1.65 3.09
N LEU A 105 -3.37 2.82 2.56
CA LEU A 105 -2.59 3.53 1.54
C LEU A 105 -1.24 4.00 2.09
N GLN A 106 -1.20 4.45 3.35
CA GLN A 106 0.05 4.84 3.99
C GLN A 106 0.99 3.62 4.13
N PHE A 107 0.47 2.50 4.63
CA PHE A 107 1.23 1.25 4.71
C PHE A 107 1.79 0.83 3.34
N LEU A 108 0.96 0.87 2.28
CA LEU A 108 1.39 0.52 0.93
C LEU A 108 2.50 1.42 0.40
N ARG A 109 2.43 2.72 0.65
CA ARG A 109 3.49 3.66 0.27
C ARG A 109 4.83 3.27 0.89
N ASP A 110 4.82 2.86 2.15
CA ASP A 110 6.03 2.42 2.86
C ASP A 110 6.56 1.12 2.25
N GLN A 111 5.68 0.15 1.95
CA GLN A 111 6.08 -1.11 1.31
C GLN A 111 6.67 -0.91 -0.09
N VAL A 112 6.07 -0.02 -0.89
CA VAL A 112 6.57 0.39 -2.22
C VAL A 112 7.97 0.98 -2.09
N THR A 113 8.16 1.90 -1.13
CA THR A 113 9.45 2.57 -0.91
C THR A 113 10.54 1.58 -0.52
N ILE A 114 10.26 0.70 0.45
CA ILE A 114 11.21 -0.34 0.89
C ILE A 114 11.59 -1.25 -0.28
N THR A 115 10.60 -1.69 -1.06
CA THR A 115 10.83 -2.58 -2.21
C THR A 115 11.67 -1.92 -3.29
N GLN A 116 11.42 -0.64 -3.61
CA GLN A 116 12.20 0.11 -4.58
C GLN A 116 13.66 0.28 -4.13
N VAL A 117 13.89 0.60 -2.86
CA VAL A 117 15.24 0.68 -2.30
C VAL A 117 15.94 -0.67 -2.37
N THR A 118 15.25 -1.76 -2.01
CA THR A 118 15.79 -3.11 -2.10
C THR A 118 16.14 -3.49 -3.54
N ILE A 119 15.28 -3.20 -4.52
CA ILE A 119 15.57 -3.42 -5.95
C ILE A 119 16.84 -2.66 -6.36
N ALA A 120 16.96 -1.38 -6.00
CA ALA A 120 18.13 -0.58 -6.33
C ALA A 120 19.42 -1.15 -5.70
N ARG A 121 19.35 -1.63 -4.46
CA ARG A 121 20.47 -2.27 -3.77
C ARG A 121 20.92 -3.56 -4.45
N VAL A 122 19.98 -4.45 -4.79
CA VAL A 122 20.28 -5.71 -5.47
C VAL A 122 20.88 -5.45 -6.85
N TYR A 123 20.31 -4.50 -7.60
CA TYR A 123 20.84 -4.10 -8.91
C TYR A 123 22.27 -3.55 -8.80
N ASN A 124 22.51 -2.62 -7.87
CA ASN A 124 23.84 -2.03 -7.67
C ASN A 124 24.87 -3.09 -7.25
N TRP A 125 24.47 -4.02 -6.38
CA TRP A 125 25.31 -5.15 -5.98
C TRP A 125 25.67 -6.05 -7.17
N ASP A 126 24.70 -6.43 -8.00
CA ASP A 126 24.95 -7.26 -9.21
C ASP A 126 25.93 -6.58 -10.17
N VAL A 127 25.75 -5.28 -10.42
CA VAL A 127 26.67 -4.48 -11.24
C VAL A 127 28.09 -4.48 -10.65
N GLN A 128 28.23 -4.31 -9.34
CA GLN A 128 29.54 -4.37 -8.67
C GLN A 128 30.18 -5.75 -8.79
N GLN A 129 29.42 -6.83 -8.62
CA GLN A 129 29.94 -8.19 -8.76
C GLN A 129 30.43 -8.48 -10.19
N ARG A 130 29.63 -8.10 -11.19
CA ARG A 130 30.03 -8.25 -12.61
C ARG A 130 31.28 -7.44 -12.96
N ARG A 131 31.46 -6.26 -12.37
CA ARG A 131 32.69 -5.45 -12.55
C ARG A 131 33.92 -6.14 -11.96
N LYS A 132 33.81 -6.71 -10.75
CA LYS A 132 34.89 -7.48 -10.11
C LYS A 132 35.28 -8.70 -10.96
N GLN A 133 34.31 -9.43 -11.50
CA GLN A 133 34.56 -10.59 -12.36
C GLN A 133 35.21 -10.22 -13.71
N ARG A 134 34.98 -9.00 -14.20
CA ARG A 134 35.59 -8.47 -15.43
C ARG A 134 36.98 -7.87 -15.23
N GLN A 135 37.47 -7.78 -14.00
CA GLN A 135 38.86 -7.46 -13.68
C GLN A 135 39.61 -8.73 -13.24
N PRO A 136 39.90 -9.70 -14.14
CA PRO A 136 40.95 -10.67 -13.85
C PRO A 136 42.31 -9.94 -13.95
N ALA A 137 43.10 -10.08 -12.88
CA ALA A 137 44.52 -9.74 -12.70
C ALA A 137 45.22 -8.99 -13.86
N LYS A 138 45.28 -7.66 -13.77
CA LYS A 138 46.52 -6.98 -14.12
C LYS A 138 47.29 -6.88 -12.81
N ASP A 139 48.17 -7.83 -12.55
CA ASP A 139 49.43 -7.66 -11.81
C ASP A 139 50.05 -9.05 -11.53
N VAL A 140 51.31 -9.16 -11.97
CA VAL A 140 52.32 -10.24 -11.84
C VAL A 140 52.22 -11.42 -12.80
#